data_AF-A0A8X7PT63-F1
#
_entry.id   AF-A0A8X7PT63-F1
#
_cell.length_a   1.000
_cell.length_b   1.000
_cell.length_c   1.000
_cell.angle_alpha   90.00
_cell.angle_beta   90.00
_cell.angle_gamma   90.00
#
_symmetry.space_group_name_H-M   'P 1'
#
loop_
_entity.id
_entity.type
_entity.pdbx_description
1 polymer ?
#
loop_
_entity_poly.entity_id
_entity_poly.type
_entity_poly.pdbx_seq_one_letter_code
_entity_poly.pdbx_strand_id
1 'polypeptide(L)' 'MREIAGFAPYEKRSTELLKVGKDKRALKVAKRKLGTPKRAKRKREEMSRVLCKRRSGGGATTEKKI' A
#
# COMPACT_ATOMS: atom_id res chain seq x y z
N MET A 1 14.70 8.75 5.17
CA MET A 1 13.93 8.63 6.44
C MET A 1 12.89 7.50 6.44
N ARG A 2 12.09 7.27 5.38
CA ARG A 2 11.05 6.21 5.37
C ARG A 2 11.60 4.77 5.41
N GLU A 3 12.87 4.58 5.02
CA GLU A 3 13.59 3.31 5.12
C GLU A 3 13.84 2.88 6.58
N ILE A 4 14.10 3.83 7.47
CA ILE A 4 14.42 3.57 8.89
C ILE A 4 13.15 3.56 9.75
N ALA A 5 12.26 4.53 9.56
CA ALA A 5 11.04 4.66 10.38
C ALA A 5 9.88 3.73 9.95
N GLY A 6 9.98 3.10 8.77
CA GLY A 6 8.96 2.22 8.24
C GLY A 6 7.64 2.92 7.85
N PHE A 7 6.60 2.11 7.63
CA PHE A 7 5.25 2.58 7.28
C PHE A 7 4.35 2.73 8.48
N ALA A 8 3.51 3.76 8.47
CA ALA A 8 2.49 3.96 9.49
C ALA A 8 1.39 2.87 9.42
N PRO A 9 0.67 2.58 10.52
CA PRO A 9 -0.32 1.49 10.56
C PRO A 9 -1.44 1.64 9.53
N TYR A 10 -1.86 2.87 9.21
CA TYR A 10 -2.86 3.12 8.16
C TYR A 10 -2.33 2.89 6.74
N GLU A 11 -1.02 3.06 6.52
CA GLU A 11 -0.36 2.81 5.25
C GLU A 11 -0.21 1.31 5.01
N LYS A 12 0.13 0.55 6.06
CA LYS A 12 0.15 -0.93 6.05
C LYS A 12 -1.22 -1.51 5.69
N ARG A 13 -2.28 -1.04 6.35
CA ARG A 13 -3.66 -1.44 6.05
C ARG A 13 -4.08 -1.08 4.61
N SER A 14 -3.63 0.07 4.11
CA SER A 14 -3.91 0.48 2.73
C SER A 14 -3.19 -0.43 1.72
N THR A 15 -1.94 -0.84 2.00
CA THR A 15 -1.24 -1.82 1.14
C THR A 15 -1.85 -3.20 1.14
N GLU A 16 -2.36 -3.69 2.28
CA GLU A 16 -3.07 -4.97 2.34
C GLU A 16 -4.34 -4.95 1.51
N LEU A 17 -5.13 -3.88 1.61
CA LEU A 17 -6.33 -3.71 0.80
C LEU A 17 -6.01 -3.63 -0.70
N LEU A 18 -4.90 -3.00 -1.07
CA LEU A 18 -4.44 -2.94 -2.46
C LEU A 18 -3.92 -4.29 -2.98
N LYS A 19 -3.31 -5.14 -2.14
CA LYS A 19 -2.94 -6.52 -2.52
C LYS A 19 -4.15 -7.38 -2.88
N VAL A 20 -5.26 -7.19 -2.16
CA VAL A 20 -6.52 -7.93 -2.35
C VAL A 20 -7.41 -7.27 -3.43
N GLY A 21 -6.98 -6.18 -4.07
CA GLY A 21 -7.75 -5.48 -5.11
C GLY A 21 -8.94 -4.66 -4.58
N LYS A 22 -9.03 -4.42 -3.27
CA LYS A 22 -10.14 -3.66 -2.64
C LYS A 22 -9.89 -2.15 -2.64
N ASP A 23 -9.75 -1.57 -3.83
CA ASP A 23 -9.40 -0.16 -4.04
C ASP A 23 -10.36 0.85 -3.38
N LYS A 24 -11.66 0.59 -3.48
CA LYS A 24 -12.69 1.47 -2.88
C LYS A 24 -12.57 1.52 -1.35
N ARG A 25 -12.19 0.40 -0.72
CA ARG A 25 -11.94 0.34 0.74
C ARG A 25 -10.62 1.02 1.09
N ALA A 26 -9.57 0.85 0.30
CA ALA A 26 -8.30 1.55 0.50
C ALA A 26 -8.46 3.07 0.44
N LEU A 27 -9.23 3.59 -0.53
CA LEU A 27 -9.56 5.01 -0.63
C LEU A 27 -10.37 5.50 0.57
N LYS A 28 -11.30 4.70 1.10
CA LYS A 28 -12.10 5.07 2.28
C LYS A 28 -11.23 5.20 3.54
N VAL A 29 -10.28 4.28 3.72
CA VAL A 29 -9.30 4.32 4.82
C VAL A 29 -8.39 5.54 4.69
N ALA A 30 -7.83 5.78 3.50
CA ALA A 30 -6.96 6.92 3.25
C ALA A 30 -7.71 8.26 3.40
N LYS A 31 -8.96 8.36 2.93
CA LYS A 31 -9.80 9.55 3.09
C LYS A 31 -10.14 9.81 4.56
N ARG A 32 -10.45 8.77 5.35
CA ARG A 32 -10.74 8.93 6.79
C ARG A 32 -9.53 9.41 7.59
N LYS A 33 -8.30 9.18 7.11
CA LYS A 33 -7.07 9.63 7.76
C LYS A 33 -6.54 10.98 7.23
N LEU A 34 -6.68 11.24 5.92
CA LEU A 34 -6.12 12.43 5.26
C LEU A 34 -7.16 13.54 5.01
N GLY A 35 -8.45 13.24 5.22
CA GLY A 35 -9.59 14.15 5.07
C GLY A 35 -10.04 14.37 3.63
N THR A 36 -9.10 14.66 2.72
CA THR A 36 -9.43 15.08 1.35
C THR A 36 -9.26 13.96 0.31
N PRO A 37 -10.12 13.93 -0.74
CA PRO A 37 -10.03 12.91 -1.79
C PRO A 37 -8.77 13.03 -2.64
N LYS A 38 -8.24 14.24 -2.85
CA LYS A 38 -6.99 14.46 -3.59
C LYS A 38 -5.78 13.82 -2.88
N ARG A 39 -5.66 14.01 -1.56
CA ARG A 39 -4.60 13.39 -0.76
C ARG A 39 -4.73 11.86 -0.70
N ALA A 40 -5.96 11.36 -0.61
CA ALA A 40 -6.22 9.91 -0.62
C ALA A 40 -5.80 9.24 -1.94
N LYS A 41 -6.08 9.87 -3.09
CA LYS A 41 -5.63 9.37 -4.41
C LYS A 41 -4.11 9.38 -4.53
N ARG A 42 -3.46 10.48 -4.17
CA ARG A 42 -1.99 10.58 -4.13
C ARG A 42 -1.37 9.48 -3.26
N LYS A 43 -1.95 9.21 -2.09
CA LYS A 43 -1.46 8.15 -1.20
C LYS A 43 -1.68 6.75 -1.76
N ARG A 44 -2.81 6.50 -2.43
CA ARG A 44 -3.05 5.22 -3.13
C ARG A 44 -2.00 4.97 -4.21
N GLU A 45 -1.68 5.97 -5.02
CA GLU A 45 -0.67 5.87 -6.07
C GLU A 45 0.72 5.60 -5.48
N GLU A 46 1.08 6.29 -4.39
CA GLU A 46 2.33 6.05 -3.68
C GLU A 46 2.42 4.62 -3.14
N MET A 47 1.36 4.10 -2.51
CA MET A 47 1.33 2.72 -2.00
C MET A 47 1.34 1.69 -3.14
N SER A 48 0.73 2.00 -4.28
CA SER A 48 0.78 1.16 -5.49
C SER A 48 2.20 1.09 -6.06
N ARG A 49 2.91 2.22 -6.13
CA ARG A 49 4.33 2.27 -6.54
C ARG A 49 5.23 1.46 -5.61
N VAL A 50 5.01 1.54 -4.29
CA VAL A 50 5.73 0.72 -3.30
C VAL A 50 5.50 -0.77 -3.53
N LEU A 51 4.26 -1.18 -3.82
CA LEU A 51 3.94 -2.57 -4.14
C LEU A 51 4.60 -3.03 -5.45
N CYS A 52 4.59 -2.19 -6.48
CA CYS A 52 5.28 -2.46 -7.74
C CYS A 52 6.78 -2.67 -7.50
N LYS A 53 7.45 -1.73 -6.82
CA LYS A 53 8.87 -1.81 -6.45
C LYS A 53 9.19 -3.09 -5.66
N ARG A 54 8.33 -3.48 -4.72
CA ARG A 54 8.47 -4.72 -3.94
C ARG A 54 8.27 -5.98 -4.77
N ARG A 55 7.40 -5.97 -5.79
CA ARG A 55 7.22 -7.09 -6.71
C ARG A 55 8.44 -7.22 -7.63
N SER A 56 8.93 -6.12 -8.17
CA SER A 56 10.13 -6.10 -9.03
C SER A 56 11.40 -6.51 -8.28
N GLY A 57 11.52 -6.16 -7.00
CA GLY A 57 12.67 -6.56 -6.17
C GLY A 57 12.48 -7.85 -5.36
N GLY A 58 11.31 -8.49 -5.43
CA GLY A 58 10.92 -9.59 -4.54
C GLY A 58 10.29 -10.79 -5.25
N GLY A 59 10.43 -10.89 -6.57
CA GLY A 59 9.96 -12.02 -7.38
C GLY A 59 10.81 -13.29 -7.24
N ALA A 60 11.29 -13.64 -6.04
CA ALA A 60 12.18 -14.78 -5.82
C ALA A 60 11.93 -15.60 -4.53
N THR A 61 10.80 -15.46 -3.82
CA THR A 61 10.60 -16.18 -2.52
C THR A 61 9.23 -16.81 -2.28
N THR A 62 8.48 -17.17 -3.32
CA THR A 62 7.30 -18.05 -3.16
C THR A 62 7.32 -19.22 -4.13
N GLU A 63 8.45 -19.92 -4.20
CA GLU A 63 8.48 -21.37 -4.44
C GLU A 63 8.76 -22.04 -3.09
N LYS A 64 7.71 -22.54 -2.41
CA LYS A 64 7.73 -23.66 -1.44
C LYS A 64 6.37 -23.76 -0.73
N LYS A 65 5.52 -24.62 -1.30
CA LYS A 65 4.37 -25.36 -0.74
C LYS A 65 3.62 -25.86 -1.98
N ILE A 66 3.50 -27.14 -2.30
CA ILE A 66 3.65 -28.43 -1.60
C ILE A 66 4.29 -29.40 -2.58
#